data_AF-A0A1B0Z7Q5-F1
#
_entry.id   AF-A0A1B0Z7Q5-F1
#
_cell.length_a   1.000
_cell.length_b   1.000
_cell.length_c   1.000
_cell.angle_alpha   90.00
_cell.angle_beta   90.00
_cell.angle_gamma   90.00
#
_symmetry.space_group_name_H-M   'P 1'
#
loop_
_entity.id
_entity.type
_entity.pdbx_description
1 polymer ?
#
loop_
_entity_poly.entity_id
_entity_poly.type
_entity_poly.pdbx_seq_one_letter_code
_entity_poly.pdbx_strand_id
1 'polypeptide(L)'
;AIFGMSQFAYVKREEGIDDMFNFETFANSMLCLFQITTSGGWNYLLAPILNSGPPDCDPETEHPGSSVKGNCGNPSVGIFFFVSYIIISFLVVVNMYIAVILENFSVATEESAEPLGEDDFEMFYEVWEKFDPGATQFIEYNKLFDFAASLEPPLVIPKPNHFQLIAMDLPMVSGDRIHCLDILFAFTKRVLGESDEMDALRVQMESRFTAANPLKVSFEPITTTLKRKLEEESAKIIQRAFRHYRWRKPLCNASFYRDGDDFPNKSEMALDKLSLSLALEKTERSSSTTSPPSYDSVTKPDKYEQEKSEKEEKDQDNKEHKS
;
A
#
# COMPACT_ATOMS: atom_id res chain seq x y z
N ALA A 1 32.29 8.89 32.48
CA ALA A 1 32.28 8.65 33.94
C ALA A 1 33.66 8.21 34.43
N ILE A 2 34.19 7.08 33.95
CA ILE A 2 35.50 6.53 34.37
C ILE A 2 36.64 7.55 34.30
N PHE A 3 36.78 8.26 33.18
CA PHE A 3 37.82 9.30 33.05
C PHE A 3 37.65 10.41 34.10
N GLY A 4 36.42 10.90 34.29
CA GLY A 4 36.10 11.91 35.31
C GLY A 4 36.47 11.44 36.72
N MET A 5 36.21 10.18 37.06
CA MET A 5 36.64 9.61 38.34
C MET A 5 38.16 9.62 38.50
N SER A 6 38.89 9.20 37.46
CA SER A 6 40.34 9.14 37.55
C SER A 6 41.02 10.51 37.66
N GLN A 7 40.40 11.57 37.13
CA GLN A 7 41.01 12.90 37.04
C GLN A 7 40.46 13.91 38.05
N PHE A 8 39.19 13.77 38.46
CA PHE A 8 38.48 14.83 39.20
C PHE A 8 37.91 14.36 40.54
N ALA A 9 38.12 13.10 40.96
CA ALA A 9 37.58 12.57 42.22
C ALA A 9 38.02 13.34 43.47
N TYR A 10 39.23 13.91 43.47
CA TYR A 10 39.80 14.59 44.64
C TYR A 10 39.75 16.12 44.54
N VAL A 11 39.11 16.67 43.51
CA VAL A 11 39.01 18.13 43.33
C VAL A 11 38.25 18.73 44.50
N LYS A 12 38.72 19.88 44.98
CA LYS A 12 38.09 20.62 46.07
C LYS A 12 36.61 20.83 45.78
N ARG A 13 35.77 20.50 46.77
CA ARG A 13 34.32 20.64 46.68
C ARG A 13 33.94 22.11 46.79
N GLU A 14 33.55 22.70 45.66
CA GLU A 14 33.13 24.09 45.54
C GLU A 14 32.04 24.19 44.46
N GLU A 15 31.24 25.26 44.55
CA GLU A 15 30.17 25.57 43.60
C GLU A 15 29.23 24.39 43.29
N GLY A 16 29.45 23.68 42.17
CA GLY A 16 28.64 22.57 41.72
C GLY A 16 29.14 21.19 42.14
N ILE A 17 30.30 21.08 42.77
CA ILE A 17 30.82 19.81 43.31
C ILE A 17 30.45 19.68 44.78
N ASP A 18 29.52 18.78 45.10
CA ASP A 18 29.02 18.53 46.46
C ASP A 18 29.02 17.02 46.82
N ASP A 19 28.36 16.62 47.91
CA ASP A 19 28.28 15.21 48.35
C ASP A 19 27.56 14.28 47.36
N MET A 20 26.68 14.81 46.52
CA MET A 20 25.82 14.07 45.61
C MET A 20 26.28 14.20 44.15
N PHE A 21 26.69 15.39 43.73
CA PHE A 21 27.21 15.72 42.41
C PHE A 21 28.72 15.87 42.48
N ASN A 22 29.43 14.74 42.39
CA ASN A 22 30.90 14.70 42.36
C ASN A 22 31.41 13.58 41.45
N PHE A 23 32.73 13.50 41.30
CA PHE A 23 33.40 12.47 40.51
C PHE A 23 34.03 11.36 41.36
N GLU A 24 33.65 11.21 42.64
CA GLU A 24 34.28 10.23 43.54
C GLU A 24 33.91 8.78 43.20
N THR A 25 32.65 8.57 42.78
CA THR A 25 32.14 7.24 42.41
C THR A 25 31.64 7.22 40.97
N PHE A 26 31.46 6.02 40.42
CA PHE A 26 30.93 5.84 39.07
C PHE A 26 29.51 6.38 38.93
N ALA A 27 28.65 6.10 39.91
CA ALA A 27 27.27 6.56 39.91
C ALA A 27 27.19 8.09 39.98
N ASN A 28 27.92 8.73 40.90
CA ASN A 28 27.95 10.19 41.01
C ASN A 28 28.49 10.83 39.73
N SER A 29 29.56 10.26 39.17
CA SER A 29 30.11 10.72 37.88
C SER A 29 29.10 10.60 36.74
N MET A 30 28.24 9.57 36.76
CA MET A 30 27.19 9.41 35.75
C MET A 30 26.07 10.44 35.95
N LEU A 31 25.71 10.77 37.19
CA LEU A 31 24.74 11.83 37.50
C LEU A 31 25.25 13.20 37.01
N CYS A 32 26.51 13.53 37.26
CA CYS A 32 27.13 14.76 36.74
C CYS A 32 27.10 14.81 35.21
N LEU A 33 27.43 13.71 34.53
CA LEU A 33 27.38 13.64 33.06
C LEU A 33 25.96 13.73 32.50
N PHE A 34 24.99 13.12 33.18
CA PHE A 34 23.58 13.24 32.82
C PHE A 34 23.11 14.70 32.93
N GLN A 35 23.48 15.39 34.01
CA GLN A 35 23.21 16.81 34.16
C GLN A 35 23.84 17.64 33.03
N ILE A 36 25.12 17.41 32.70
CA ILE A 36 25.81 18.11 31.60
C ILE A 36 25.18 17.81 30.23
N THR A 37 24.64 16.61 30.00
CA THR A 37 23.94 16.24 28.75
C THR A 37 22.75 17.16 28.49
N THR A 38 22.10 17.67 29.53
CA THR A 38 21.01 18.66 29.42
C THR A 38 21.51 20.09 29.27
N SER A 39 22.82 20.30 29.11
CA SER A 39 23.54 21.59 29.10
C SER A 39 23.38 22.44 30.38
N GLY A 40 22.84 21.86 31.46
CA GLY A 40 22.69 22.52 32.75
C GLY A 40 23.90 22.31 33.67
N GLY A 41 24.30 23.35 34.41
CA GLY A 41 25.23 23.24 35.55
C GLY A 41 26.67 22.81 35.26
N TRP A 42 27.04 22.63 33.99
CA TRP A 42 28.41 22.23 33.59
C TRP A 42 29.46 23.27 33.99
N ASN A 43 29.09 24.55 34.01
CA ASN A 43 29.95 25.66 34.40
C ASN A 43 30.34 25.56 35.88
N TYR A 44 29.39 25.20 36.75
CA TYR A 44 29.62 25.03 38.19
C TYR A 44 30.43 23.78 38.52
N LEU A 45 30.33 22.74 37.69
CA LEU A 45 31.17 21.54 37.80
C LEU A 45 32.60 21.80 37.28
N LEU A 46 32.75 22.67 36.27
CA LEU A 46 34.06 23.00 35.70
C LEU A 46 34.85 23.96 36.60
N ALA A 47 34.21 24.93 37.26
CA ALA A 47 34.89 25.98 38.00
C ALA A 47 35.91 25.46 39.04
N PRO A 48 35.58 24.49 39.92
CA PRO A 48 36.56 23.96 40.88
C PRO A 48 37.72 23.19 40.21
N ILE A 49 37.49 22.64 39.02
CA ILE A 49 38.49 21.89 38.25
C ILE A 49 39.53 22.83 37.61
N LEU A 50 39.21 24.12 37.47
CA LEU A 50 40.13 25.14 36.99
C LEU A 50 41.11 25.63 38.09
N ASN A 51 40.87 25.31 39.36
CA ASN A 51 41.74 25.71 40.46
C ASN A 51 43.04 24.90 40.43
N SER A 52 44.17 25.58 40.19
CA SER A 52 45.48 24.93 39.96
C SER A 52 46.52 25.17 41.07
N GLY A 53 46.26 26.10 41.99
CA GLY A 53 47.15 26.36 43.12
C GLY A 53 46.51 27.20 44.23
N PRO A 54 47.24 27.46 45.32
CA PRO A 54 46.77 28.27 46.44
C PRO A 54 46.49 29.73 46.03
N PRO A 55 45.47 30.41 46.60
CA PRO A 55 44.62 29.99 47.73
C PRO A 55 43.40 29.14 47.33
N ASP A 56 43.17 28.92 46.05
CA ASP A 56 41.95 28.29 45.55
C ASP A 56 41.92 26.77 45.80
N CYS A 57 43.08 26.12 45.75
CA CYS A 57 43.27 24.71 46.15
C CYS A 57 44.58 24.48 46.91
N ASP A 58 44.71 23.35 47.61
CA ASP A 58 45.88 22.96 48.39
C ASP A 58 46.50 21.67 47.83
N PRO A 59 47.72 21.73 47.28
CA PRO A 59 48.42 20.57 46.68
C PRO A 59 48.88 19.53 47.72
N GLU A 60 48.92 19.87 49.01
CA GLU A 60 49.37 18.96 50.07
C GLU A 60 48.22 18.37 50.90
N THR A 61 46.97 18.59 50.48
CA THR A 61 45.79 18.00 51.15
C THR A 61 45.93 16.47 51.23
N GLU A 62 45.90 15.92 52.44
CA GLU A 62 45.93 14.47 52.66
C GLU A 62 44.50 13.89 52.62
N HIS A 63 44.33 12.79 51.87
CA HIS A 63 43.06 12.06 51.77
C HIS A 63 43.17 10.72 52.53
N PRO A 64 42.48 10.54 53.68
CA PRO A 64 42.59 9.33 54.48
C PRO A 64 42.24 8.08 53.68
N GLY A 65 43.16 7.11 53.62
CA GLY A 65 42.95 5.86 52.87
C GLY A 65 43.33 5.92 51.39
N SER A 66 43.88 7.04 50.90
CA SER A 66 44.44 7.17 49.54
C SER A 66 45.90 7.63 49.60
N SER A 67 46.71 7.21 48.62
CA SER A 67 48.08 7.68 48.44
C SER A 67 48.17 8.98 47.62
N VAL A 68 47.03 9.46 47.09
CA VAL A 68 46.95 10.69 46.31
C VAL A 68 47.02 11.91 47.25
N LYS A 69 47.80 12.91 46.86
CA LYS A 69 47.92 14.18 47.56
C LYS A 69 47.36 15.33 46.74
N GLY A 70 46.75 16.27 47.43
CA GLY A 70 46.24 17.51 46.87
C GLY A 70 44.78 17.43 46.43
N ASN A 71 44.16 18.60 46.32
CA ASN A 71 42.78 18.76 45.85
C ASN A 71 42.66 19.74 44.66
N CYS A 72 43.78 20.01 43.99
CA CYS A 72 43.84 20.87 42.82
C CYS A 72 43.38 20.14 41.55
N GLY A 73 42.65 20.85 40.70
CA GLY A 73 42.28 20.38 39.38
C GLY A 73 43.37 20.63 38.33
N ASN A 74 43.09 20.22 37.10
CA ASN A 74 43.93 20.48 35.94
C ASN A 74 43.11 21.22 34.87
N PRO A 75 43.36 22.54 34.65
CA PRO A 75 42.55 23.35 33.75
C PRO A 75 42.52 22.81 32.32
N SER A 76 43.68 22.39 31.80
CA SER A 76 43.79 21.91 30.43
C SER A 76 42.97 20.64 30.21
N VAL A 77 43.06 19.68 31.14
CA VAL A 77 42.30 18.42 31.09
C VAL A 77 40.81 18.67 31.34
N GLY A 78 40.48 19.56 32.30
CA GLY A 78 39.10 19.94 32.62
C GLY A 78 38.38 20.58 31.43
N ILE A 79 38.97 21.62 30.84
CA ILE A 79 38.41 22.30 29.67
C ILE A 79 38.20 21.31 28.52
N PHE A 80 39.21 20.50 28.21
CA PHE A 80 39.10 19.50 27.13
C PHE A 80 37.98 18.50 27.40
N PHE A 81 37.88 17.98 28.63
CA PHE A 81 36.84 17.02 29.00
C PHE A 81 35.44 17.59 28.88
N PHE A 82 35.16 18.76 29.47
CA PHE A 82 33.82 19.34 29.46
C PHE A 82 33.41 19.82 28.06
N VAL A 83 34.29 20.51 27.34
CA VAL A 83 33.97 21.03 26.00
C VAL A 83 33.76 19.89 25.00
N SER A 84 34.64 18.88 24.99
CA SER A 84 34.46 17.72 24.11
C SER A 84 33.18 16.95 24.43
N TYR A 85 32.87 16.76 25.71
CA TYR A 85 31.64 16.09 26.13
C TYR A 85 30.38 16.86 25.72
N ILE A 86 30.37 18.19 25.88
CA ILE A 86 29.24 19.03 25.45
C ILE A 86 29.03 18.94 23.94
N ILE A 87 30.09 19.02 23.13
CA ILE A 87 29.96 18.94 21.67
C ILE A 87 29.42 17.55 21.26
N ILE A 88 30.01 16.47 21.79
CA ILE A 88 29.60 15.10 21.44
C ILE A 88 28.15 14.84 21.88
N SER A 89 27.80 15.18 23.13
CA SER A 89 26.44 14.98 23.65
C SER A 89 25.41 15.78 22.86
N PHE A 90 25.71 17.03 22.52
CA PHE A 90 24.85 17.86 21.68
C PHE A 90 24.59 17.23 20.30
N LEU A 91 25.65 16.76 19.61
CA LEU A 91 25.51 16.10 18.31
C LEU A 91 24.66 14.83 18.40
N VAL A 92 24.85 14.02 19.45
CA VAL A 92 24.05 12.80 19.64
C VAL A 92 22.58 13.12 19.90
N VAL A 93 22.29 14.07 20.79
CA VAL A 93 20.90 14.45 21.14
C VAL A 93 20.19 15.06 19.93
N VAL A 94 20.84 15.95 19.18
CA VAL A 94 20.25 16.55 17.97
C VAL A 94 20.00 15.50 16.89
N ASN A 95 20.96 14.62 16.62
CA ASN A 95 20.81 13.59 15.61
C ASN A 95 19.72 12.58 15.99
N MET A 96 19.62 12.20 17.26
CA MET A 96 18.51 11.38 17.76
C MET A 96 17.17 12.09 17.59
N TYR A 97 17.08 13.37 17.92
CA TYR A 97 15.85 14.16 17.79
C TYR A 97 15.39 14.28 16.33
N ILE A 98 16.31 14.57 15.40
CA ILE A 98 16.02 14.59 13.96
C ILE A 98 15.54 13.21 13.50
N ALA A 99 16.18 12.13 13.92
CA ALA A 99 15.78 10.77 13.54
C ALA A 99 14.35 10.46 14.00
N VAL A 100 14.01 10.73 15.26
CA VAL A 100 12.65 10.53 15.81
C VAL A 100 11.61 11.37 15.07
N ILE A 101 11.95 12.63 14.75
CA ILE A 101 11.07 13.50 13.97
C ILE A 101 10.85 12.95 12.57
N LEU A 102 11.91 12.53 11.88
CA LEU A 102 11.82 12.00 10.52
C LEU A 102 11.03 10.70 10.47
N GLU A 103 11.18 9.83 11.48
CA GLU A 103 10.39 8.61 11.61
C GLU A 103 8.90 8.93 11.84
N ASN A 104 8.60 9.92 12.68
CA ASN A 104 7.22 10.35 12.89
C ASN A 104 6.61 10.95 11.61
N PHE A 105 7.37 11.77 10.89
CA PHE A 105 6.93 12.29 9.60
C PHE A 105 6.77 11.19 8.56
N SER A 106 7.68 10.21 8.50
CA SER A 106 7.57 9.11 7.53
C SER A 106 6.31 8.30 7.76
N VAL A 107 5.98 7.98 9.03
CA VAL A 107 4.74 7.28 9.39
C VAL A 107 3.51 8.11 9.00
N ALA A 108 3.50 9.41 9.32
CA ALA A 108 2.39 10.28 8.95
C ALA A 108 2.24 10.44 7.42
N THR A 109 3.34 10.43 6.67
CA THR A 109 3.28 10.49 5.21
C THR A 109 2.80 9.19 4.58
N GLU A 110 3.17 8.03 5.14
CA GLU A 110 2.75 6.71 4.65
C GLU A 110 1.21 6.56 4.75
N GLU A 111 0.61 7.03 5.84
CA GLU A 111 -0.86 7.05 6.02
C GLU A 111 -1.58 8.02 5.06
N SER A 112 -0.87 9.04 4.54
CA SER A 112 -1.46 10.06 3.64
C SER A 112 -1.15 9.86 2.15
N ALA A 113 -0.23 8.94 1.83
CA ALA A 113 0.25 8.72 0.48
C ALA A 113 -0.44 7.54 -0.23
N GLU A 114 -1.32 6.82 0.47
CA GLU A 114 -2.11 5.76 -0.14
C GLU A 114 -3.14 6.41 -1.10
N PRO A 115 -3.06 6.18 -2.42
CA PRO A 115 -3.90 6.90 -3.39
C PRO A 115 -5.39 6.53 -3.29
N LEU A 116 -5.70 5.48 -2.53
CA LEU A 116 -7.03 4.97 -2.26
C LEU A 116 -7.11 4.56 -0.78
N GLY A 117 -8.00 5.18 -0.02
CA GLY A 117 -8.28 4.83 1.37
C GLY A 117 -9.50 3.92 1.54
N GLU A 118 -9.79 3.52 2.78
CA GLU A 118 -11.00 2.76 3.11
C GLU A 118 -12.28 3.54 2.75
N ASP A 119 -12.29 4.85 3.00
CA ASP A 119 -13.38 5.75 2.67
C ASP A 119 -13.73 5.73 1.16
N ASP A 120 -12.74 5.64 0.27
CA ASP A 120 -12.97 5.59 -1.18
C ASP A 120 -13.74 4.31 -1.59
N PHE A 121 -13.49 3.20 -0.91
CA PHE A 121 -14.20 1.94 -1.12
C PHE A 121 -15.63 1.99 -0.59
N GLU A 122 -15.86 2.63 0.56
CA GLU A 122 -17.20 2.85 1.10
C GLU A 122 -18.05 3.68 0.12
N MET A 123 -17.50 4.81 -0.36
CA MET A 123 -18.15 5.66 -1.37
C MET A 123 -18.47 4.91 -2.67
N PHE A 124 -17.61 3.98 -3.10
CA PHE A 124 -17.90 3.10 -4.23
C PHE A 124 -19.15 2.24 -4.00
N TYR A 125 -19.26 1.62 -2.82
CA TYR A 125 -20.39 0.74 -2.50
C TYR A 125 -21.71 1.52 -2.32
N GLU A 126 -21.67 2.74 -1.79
CA GLU A 126 -22.84 3.62 -1.71
C GLU A 126 -23.43 3.93 -3.09
N VAL A 127 -22.58 4.12 -4.10
CA VAL A 127 -23.02 4.30 -5.47
C VAL A 127 -23.47 2.97 -6.06
N TRP A 128 -22.75 1.87 -5.80
CA TRP A 128 -23.08 0.53 -6.29
C TRP A 128 -24.49 0.10 -5.89
N GLU A 129 -24.90 0.34 -4.64
CA GLU A 129 -26.23 0.00 -4.12
C GLU A 129 -27.37 0.61 -4.95
N LYS A 130 -27.14 1.79 -5.55
CA LYS A 130 -28.12 2.45 -6.42
C LYS A 130 -28.32 1.73 -7.76
N PHE A 131 -27.31 0.98 -8.22
CA PHE A 131 -27.33 0.24 -9.49
C PHE A 131 -27.65 -1.26 -9.29
N ASP A 132 -27.41 -1.80 -8.10
CA ASP A 132 -27.75 -3.16 -7.69
C ASP A 132 -28.49 -3.21 -6.33
N PRO A 133 -29.76 -2.73 -6.25
CA PRO A 133 -30.52 -2.71 -4.99
C PRO A 133 -30.85 -4.10 -4.44
N GLY A 134 -30.69 -5.14 -5.26
CA GLY A 134 -30.96 -6.53 -4.88
C GLY A 134 -29.73 -7.25 -4.33
N ALA A 135 -28.59 -6.56 -4.17
CA ALA A 135 -27.31 -7.15 -3.76
C ALA A 135 -26.93 -8.39 -4.59
N THR A 136 -27.23 -8.36 -5.89
CA THR A 136 -26.96 -9.47 -6.80
C THR A 136 -25.47 -9.60 -7.13
N GLN A 137 -24.67 -8.57 -6.83
CA GLN A 137 -23.25 -8.42 -7.17
C GLN A 137 -22.99 -8.26 -8.67
N PHE A 138 -24.03 -8.00 -9.46
CA PHE A 138 -23.93 -7.82 -10.91
C PHE A 138 -24.61 -6.54 -11.38
N ILE A 139 -24.02 -5.91 -12.39
CA ILE A 139 -24.67 -4.85 -13.17
C ILE A 139 -24.73 -5.24 -14.65
N GLU A 140 -25.74 -4.73 -15.35
CA GLU A 140 -25.83 -4.84 -16.80
C GLU A 140 -24.79 -3.95 -17.49
N TYR A 141 -24.20 -4.44 -18.58
CA TYR A 141 -23.18 -3.73 -19.35
C TYR A 141 -23.61 -2.32 -19.77
N ASN A 142 -24.88 -2.13 -20.14
CA ASN A 142 -25.40 -0.83 -20.56
C ASN A 142 -25.38 0.22 -19.43
N LYS A 143 -25.47 -0.22 -18.16
CA LYS A 143 -25.46 0.66 -16.98
C LYS A 143 -24.05 1.00 -16.50
N LEU A 144 -23.03 0.24 -16.94
CA LEU A 144 -21.63 0.44 -16.53
C LEU A 144 -21.13 1.87 -16.79
N PHE A 145 -21.48 2.45 -17.93
CA PHE A 145 -21.03 3.79 -18.33
C PHE A 145 -21.62 4.89 -17.44
N ASP A 146 -22.87 4.72 -17.02
CA ASP A 146 -23.54 5.62 -16.09
C ASP A 146 -23.00 5.45 -14.67
N PHE A 147 -22.82 4.20 -14.24
CA PHE A 147 -22.22 3.85 -12.95
C PHE A 147 -20.84 4.50 -12.79
N ALA A 148 -19.94 4.29 -13.75
CA ALA A 148 -18.58 4.81 -13.69
C ALA A 148 -18.52 6.35 -13.67
N ALA A 149 -19.51 7.03 -14.26
CA ALA A 149 -19.61 8.48 -14.26
C ALA A 149 -20.26 9.05 -12.98
N SER A 150 -20.91 8.20 -12.18
CA SER A 150 -21.58 8.58 -10.92
C SER A 150 -20.73 8.38 -9.67
N LEU A 151 -19.57 7.73 -9.81
CA LEU A 151 -18.58 7.60 -8.74
C LEU A 151 -17.95 8.95 -8.41
N GLU A 152 -17.34 9.04 -7.24
CA GLU A 152 -16.58 10.20 -6.81
C GLU A 152 -15.09 10.04 -7.13
N PRO A 153 -14.31 11.15 -7.21
CA PRO A 153 -12.86 11.05 -7.24
C PRO A 153 -12.36 10.24 -6.04
N PRO A 154 -11.35 9.37 -6.22
CA PRO A 154 -10.53 9.15 -7.41
C PRO A 154 -11.03 8.07 -8.39
N LEU A 155 -12.08 7.32 -8.05
CA LEU A 155 -12.57 6.18 -8.86
C LEU A 155 -13.46 6.59 -10.04
N VAL A 156 -13.89 7.86 -10.10
CA VAL A 156 -14.73 8.40 -11.18
C VAL A 156 -14.12 8.29 -12.57
N ILE A 157 -14.95 7.89 -13.53
CA ILE A 157 -14.62 7.90 -14.97
C ILE A 157 -15.64 8.77 -15.70
N PRO A 158 -15.33 10.07 -15.91
CA PRO A 158 -16.28 11.02 -16.50
C PRO A 158 -16.59 10.65 -17.96
N LYS A 159 -17.80 10.98 -18.40
CA LYS A 159 -18.19 10.81 -19.81
C LYS A 159 -17.45 11.81 -20.70
N PRO A 160 -17.09 11.43 -21.95
CA PRO A 160 -17.34 10.14 -22.60
C PRO A 160 -16.34 9.05 -22.15
N ASN A 161 -16.84 7.96 -21.57
CA ASN A 161 -16.02 6.91 -20.93
C ASN A 161 -16.04 5.56 -21.66
N HIS A 162 -16.70 5.47 -22.81
CA HIS A 162 -16.89 4.22 -23.54
C HIS A 162 -15.57 3.51 -23.90
N PHE A 163 -14.65 4.24 -24.52
CA PHE A 163 -13.36 3.67 -24.95
C PHE A 163 -12.55 3.17 -23.77
N GLN A 164 -12.54 3.94 -22.68
CA GLN A 164 -11.73 3.60 -21.51
C GLN A 164 -12.25 2.33 -20.82
N LEU A 165 -13.57 2.20 -20.65
CA LEU A 165 -14.19 1.02 -20.06
C LEU A 165 -14.06 -0.22 -20.95
N ILE A 166 -14.11 -0.07 -22.27
CA ILE A 166 -13.86 -1.17 -23.21
C ILE A 166 -12.40 -1.63 -23.12
N ALA A 167 -11.45 -0.69 -23.02
CA ALA A 167 -10.02 -0.97 -22.93
C ALA A 167 -9.60 -1.62 -21.59
N MET A 168 -10.43 -1.52 -20.54
CA MET A 168 -10.22 -2.23 -19.27
C MET A 168 -10.50 -3.74 -19.36
N ASP A 169 -11.10 -4.21 -20.46
CA ASP A 169 -11.35 -5.63 -20.75
C ASP A 169 -12.05 -6.40 -19.62
N LEU A 170 -13.16 -5.85 -19.12
CA LEU A 170 -13.91 -6.45 -18.01
C LEU A 170 -14.54 -7.79 -18.41
N PRO A 171 -14.48 -8.82 -17.55
CA PRO A 171 -15.14 -10.10 -17.80
C PRO A 171 -16.66 -9.95 -17.72
N MET A 172 -17.36 -10.60 -18.64
CA MET A 172 -18.82 -10.63 -18.71
C MET A 172 -19.37 -12.06 -18.55
N VAL A 173 -20.45 -12.15 -17.78
CA VAL A 173 -21.23 -13.36 -17.51
C VAL A 173 -22.50 -13.35 -18.36
N SER A 174 -23.20 -14.49 -18.43
CA SER A 174 -24.52 -14.65 -19.07
C SER A 174 -25.46 -13.46 -18.82
N GLY A 175 -26.00 -12.93 -19.92
CA GLY A 175 -26.94 -11.80 -19.91
C GLY A 175 -26.29 -10.42 -20.01
N ASP A 176 -25.07 -10.32 -20.57
CA ASP A 176 -24.29 -9.08 -20.67
C ASP A 176 -24.15 -8.38 -19.29
N ARG A 177 -23.78 -9.17 -18.27
CA ARG A 177 -23.60 -8.70 -16.88
C ARG A 177 -22.15 -8.76 -16.45
N ILE A 178 -21.73 -7.83 -15.61
CA ILE A 178 -20.36 -7.73 -15.07
C ILE A 178 -20.43 -7.78 -13.54
N HIS A 179 -19.48 -8.50 -12.94
CA HIS A 179 -19.41 -8.67 -11.49
C HIS A 179 -18.81 -7.44 -10.80
N CYS A 180 -19.32 -7.10 -9.61
CA CYS A 180 -18.89 -5.94 -8.81
C CYS A 180 -17.38 -5.92 -8.57
N LEU A 181 -16.81 -7.05 -8.16
CA LEU A 181 -15.41 -7.16 -7.80
C LEU A 181 -14.49 -6.90 -9.00
N ASP A 182 -14.88 -7.33 -10.20
CA ASP A 182 -14.06 -7.12 -11.40
C ASP A 182 -14.04 -5.63 -11.80
N ILE A 183 -15.16 -4.93 -11.61
CA ILE A 183 -15.23 -3.47 -11.82
C ILE A 183 -14.39 -2.74 -10.78
N LEU A 184 -14.58 -3.07 -9.50
CA LEU A 184 -13.84 -2.47 -8.40
C LEU A 184 -12.33 -2.63 -8.59
N PHE A 185 -11.89 -3.85 -8.89
CA PHE A 185 -10.48 -4.15 -9.13
C PHE A 185 -9.94 -3.40 -10.35
N ALA A 186 -10.66 -3.36 -11.47
CA ALA A 186 -10.21 -2.66 -12.68
C ALA A 186 -10.07 -1.15 -12.45
N PHE A 187 -10.98 -0.54 -11.68
CA PHE A 187 -10.93 0.90 -11.40
C PHE A 187 -9.81 1.22 -10.41
N THR A 188 -9.64 0.38 -9.38
CA THR A 188 -8.51 0.45 -8.43
C THR A 188 -7.18 0.33 -9.17
N LYS A 189 -7.02 -0.66 -10.05
CA LYS A 189 -5.82 -0.84 -10.89
C LYS A 189 -5.54 0.36 -11.78
N ARG A 190 -6.59 1.04 -12.28
CA ARG A 190 -6.43 2.24 -13.10
C ARG A 190 -5.90 3.43 -12.29
N VAL A 191 -6.26 3.55 -11.01
CA VAL A 191 -5.79 4.64 -10.13
C VAL A 191 -4.37 4.35 -9.62
N LEU A 192 -4.12 3.13 -9.14
CA LEU A 192 -2.83 2.73 -8.54
C LEU A 192 -1.74 2.41 -9.58
N GLY A 193 -2.13 2.04 -10.80
CA GLY A 193 -1.21 1.61 -11.86
C GLY A 193 -0.94 0.10 -11.86
N GLU A 194 0.03 -0.33 -12.68
CA GLU A 194 0.45 -1.72 -12.72
C GLU A 194 1.67 -1.93 -11.80
N SER A 195 1.47 -2.64 -10.69
CA SER A 195 2.54 -3.10 -9.79
C SER A 195 2.27 -4.55 -9.38
N ASP A 196 3.32 -5.27 -8.96
CA ASP A 196 3.19 -6.63 -8.44
C ASP A 196 2.31 -6.68 -7.16
N GLU A 197 2.15 -5.54 -6.47
CA GLU A 197 1.29 -5.38 -5.30
C GLU A 197 -0.21 -5.46 -5.66
N MET A 198 -0.58 -5.18 -6.92
CA MET A 198 -1.97 -5.25 -7.38
C MET A 198 -2.53 -6.67 -7.34
N ASP A 199 -1.71 -7.70 -7.57
CA ASP A 199 -2.16 -9.09 -7.48
C ASP A 199 -2.43 -9.48 -6.03
N ALA A 200 -1.63 -8.98 -5.08
CA ALA A 200 -1.86 -9.17 -3.66
C ALA A 200 -3.15 -8.45 -3.20
N LEU A 201 -3.36 -7.22 -3.67
CA LEU A 201 -4.59 -6.45 -3.42
C LEU A 201 -5.83 -7.18 -3.96
N ARG A 202 -5.72 -7.79 -5.15
CA ARG A 202 -6.81 -8.61 -5.71
C ARG A 202 -7.23 -9.73 -4.76
N VAL A 203 -6.25 -10.50 -4.26
CA VAL A 203 -6.49 -11.61 -3.34
C VAL A 203 -7.13 -11.12 -2.04
N GLN A 204 -6.72 -9.97 -1.53
CA GLN A 204 -7.33 -9.36 -0.34
C GLN A 204 -8.79 -8.97 -0.57
N MET A 205 -9.08 -8.32 -1.71
CA MET A 205 -10.46 -7.95 -2.09
C MET A 205 -11.34 -9.20 -2.30
N GLU A 206 -10.82 -10.24 -2.96
CA GLU A 206 -11.51 -11.53 -3.16
C GLU A 206 -11.81 -12.24 -1.83
N SER A 207 -10.87 -12.20 -0.89
CA SER A 207 -11.05 -12.78 0.46
C SER A 207 -12.17 -12.08 1.22
N ARG A 208 -12.17 -10.74 1.26
CA ARG A 208 -13.23 -9.93 1.88
C ARG A 208 -14.60 -10.20 1.25
N PHE A 209 -14.67 -10.30 -0.08
CA PHE A 209 -15.90 -10.63 -0.80
C PHE A 209 -16.42 -12.03 -0.50
N THR A 210 -15.53 -13.02 -0.44
CA THR A 210 -15.91 -14.42 -0.16
C THR A 210 -16.39 -14.60 1.28
N ALA A 211 -15.83 -13.84 2.23
CA ALA A 211 -16.29 -13.83 3.62
C ALA A 211 -17.70 -13.25 3.77
N ALA A 212 -18.06 -12.25 2.94
CA ALA A 212 -19.36 -11.60 2.99
C ALA A 212 -20.50 -12.41 2.30
N ASN A 213 -20.17 -13.32 1.38
CA ASN A 213 -21.17 -14.15 0.70
C ASN A 213 -20.68 -15.62 0.51
N PRO A 214 -20.93 -16.52 1.48
CA PRO A 214 -20.50 -17.92 1.44
C PRO A 214 -21.18 -18.79 0.37
N LEU A 215 -22.30 -18.34 -0.21
CA LEU A 215 -23.07 -19.08 -1.22
C LEU A 215 -22.49 -18.79 -2.61
N LYS A 216 -21.31 -19.35 -2.87
CA LYS A 216 -20.53 -19.19 -4.09
C LYS A 216 -21.22 -19.91 -5.27
N VAL A 217 -22.07 -19.20 -6.01
CA VAL A 217 -22.46 -19.67 -7.35
C VAL A 217 -21.26 -19.42 -8.27
N SER A 218 -20.65 -20.49 -8.76
CA SER A 218 -19.60 -20.43 -9.77
C SER A 218 -20.16 -19.79 -11.05
N PHE A 219 -19.71 -18.60 -11.40
CA PHE A 219 -20.05 -17.97 -12.66
C PHE A 219 -18.83 -17.98 -13.56
N GLU A 220 -18.83 -18.84 -14.57
CA GLU A 220 -17.79 -18.84 -15.59
C GLU A 220 -17.91 -17.58 -16.47
N PRO A 221 -16.83 -16.81 -16.64
CA PRO A 221 -16.81 -15.71 -17.61
C PRO A 221 -16.98 -16.29 -19.02
N ILE A 222 -18.01 -15.84 -19.76
CA ILE A 222 -18.30 -16.36 -21.10
C ILE A 222 -17.62 -15.50 -22.18
N THR A 223 -17.46 -14.20 -21.93
CA THR A 223 -16.86 -13.25 -22.88
C THR A 223 -16.32 -12.01 -22.15
N THR A 224 -15.59 -11.14 -22.83
CA THR A 224 -15.08 -9.87 -22.25
C THR A 224 -15.68 -8.66 -22.97
N THR A 225 -15.63 -7.48 -22.35
CA THR A 225 -16.15 -6.24 -22.95
C THR A 225 -15.52 -5.94 -24.29
N LEU A 226 -14.21 -6.19 -24.45
CA LEU A 226 -13.49 -6.01 -25.70
C LEU A 226 -13.92 -7.02 -26.76
N LYS A 227 -14.01 -8.31 -26.39
CA LYS A 227 -14.44 -9.38 -27.30
C LYS A 227 -15.85 -9.14 -27.82
N ARG A 228 -16.79 -8.75 -26.96
CA ARG A 228 -18.17 -8.41 -27.34
C ARG A 228 -18.23 -7.25 -28.33
N LYS A 229 -17.39 -6.21 -28.15
CA LYS A 229 -17.31 -5.08 -29.09
C LYS A 229 -16.76 -5.49 -30.44
N LEU A 230 -15.74 -6.35 -30.47
CA LEU A 230 -15.23 -6.91 -31.72
C LEU A 230 -16.27 -7.77 -32.44
N GLU A 231 -17.05 -8.56 -31.70
CA GLU A 231 -18.15 -9.38 -32.25
C GLU A 231 -19.25 -8.50 -32.87
N GLU A 232 -19.65 -7.40 -32.21
CA GLU A 232 -20.64 -6.44 -32.74
C GLU A 232 -20.18 -5.78 -34.05
N GLU A 233 -18.93 -5.32 -34.10
CA GLU A 233 -18.38 -4.71 -35.31
C GLU A 233 -18.22 -5.73 -36.44
N SER A 234 -17.75 -6.94 -36.12
CA SER A 234 -17.66 -8.04 -37.08
C SER A 234 -19.03 -8.41 -37.64
N ALA A 235 -20.06 -8.47 -36.78
CA ALA A 235 -21.43 -8.74 -37.19
C ALA A 235 -21.96 -7.66 -38.13
N LYS A 236 -21.72 -6.37 -37.85
CA LYS A 236 -22.12 -5.27 -38.75
C LYS A 236 -21.47 -5.40 -40.13
N ILE A 237 -20.18 -5.76 -40.19
CA ILE A 237 -19.45 -5.95 -41.45
C ILE A 237 -20.05 -7.12 -42.24
N ILE A 238 -20.25 -8.28 -41.60
CA ILE A 238 -20.83 -9.47 -42.23
C ILE A 238 -22.26 -9.19 -42.71
N GLN A 239 -23.10 -8.56 -41.87
CA GLN A 239 -24.47 -8.20 -42.23
C GLN A 239 -24.50 -7.24 -43.42
N ARG A 240 -23.62 -6.23 -43.45
CA ARG A 240 -23.49 -5.32 -44.61
C ARG A 240 -23.08 -6.07 -45.87
N ALA A 241 -22.06 -6.93 -45.79
CA ALA A 241 -21.60 -7.73 -46.92
C ALA A 241 -22.70 -8.68 -47.43
N PHE A 242 -23.43 -9.34 -46.52
CA PHE A 242 -24.52 -10.24 -46.84
C PHE A 242 -25.71 -9.51 -47.46
N ARG A 243 -26.11 -8.34 -46.92
CA ARG A 243 -27.14 -7.48 -47.53
C ARG A 243 -26.72 -7.14 -48.96
N HIS A 244 -25.50 -6.63 -49.15
CA HIS A 244 -24.98 -6.26 -50.48
C HIS A 244 -24.93 -7.44 -51.46
N TYR A 245 -24.54 -8.62 -50.99
CA TYR A 245 -24.61 -9.85 -51.76
C TYR A 245 -26.06 -10.22 -52.15
N ARG A 246 -27.01 -10.10 -51.22
CA ARG A 246 -28.43 -10.39 -51.46
C ARG A 246 -29.05 -9.43 -52.47
N TRP A 247 -28.69 -8.14 -52.45
CA TRP A 247 -29.10 -7.14 -53.45
C TRP A 247 -28.51 -7.40 -54.84
N ARG A 248 -27.32 -8.02 -54.90
CA ARG A 248 -26.68 -8.42 -56.18
C ARG A 248 -27.16 -9.75 -56.73
N LYS A 249 -27.88 -10.56 -55.95
CA LYS A 249 -28.57 -11.75 -56.47
C LYS A 249 -29.84 -11.29 -57.20
N PRO A 250 -29.95 -11.46 -58.52
CA PRO A 250 -31.22 -11.23 -59.18
C PRO A 250 -32.15 -12.38 -58.78
N LEU A 251 -33.23 -12.05 -58.07
CA LEU A 251 -34.42 -12.90 -58.12
C LEU A 251 -34.85 -12.93 -59.59
N CYS A 252 -34.81 -14.10 -60.21
CA CYS A 252 -35.70 -14.34 -61.33
C CYS A 252 -37.13 -14.01 -60.84
N ASN A 253 -37.72 -13.03 -61.51
CA ASN A 253 -39.09 -12.50 -61.42
C ASN A 253 -39.36 -11.22 -60.61
N ALA A 254 -39.89 -10.26 -61.38
CA ALA A 254 -40.79 -9.14 -61.07
C ALA A 254 -40.19 -7.75 -60.77
N SER A 255 -39.92 -7.03 -61.88
CA SER A 255 -40.27 -5.63 -62.19
C SER A 255 -40.45 -4.56 -61.09
N PHE A 256 -39.71 -3.45 -61.29
CA PHE A 256 -40.06 -2.03 -61.08
C PHE A 256 -40.54 -1.56 -59.68
N TYR A 257 -39.75 -0.75 -58.99
CA TYR A 257 -39.86 0.73 -58.92
C TYR A 257 -38.66 1.32 -58.14
N ARG A 258 -38.42 2.62 -58.36
CA ARG A 258 -37.24 3.40 -58.00
C ARG A 258 -37.42 4.07 -56.62
N ASP A 259 -36.28 4.36 -55.97
CA ASP A 259 -35.93 5.63 -55.30
C ASP A 259 -35.89 5.69 -53.76
N GLY A 260 -34.83 6.39 -53.29
CA GLY A 260 -34.71 7.07 -51.99
C GLY A 260 -34.10 6.29 -50.82
N ASP A 261 -32.79 6.39 -50.60
CA ASP A 261 -32.21 6.15 -49.28
C ASP A 261 -31.22 7.28 -48.90
N ASP A 262 -31.59 8.01 -47.85
CA ASP A 262 -30.81 9.02 -47.13
C ASP A 262 -29.58 8.40 -46.46
N PHE A 263 -28.44 9.08 -46.54
CA PHE A 263 -27.19 8.71 -45.87
C PHE A 263 -27.16 9.24 -44.43
N PRO A 264 -26.86 8.43 -43.39
CA PRO A 264 -26.38 8.96 -42.12
C PRO A 264 -24.84 9.06 -42.09
N ASN A 265 -24.39 10.08 -41.36
CA ASN A 265 -23.04 10.66 -41.28
C ASN A 265 -21.84 9.68 -41.23
N LYS A 266 -20.92 9.86 -42.18
CA LYS A 266 -19.60 9.19 -42.28
C LYS A 266 -18.59 9.57 -41.18
N SER A 267 -18.83 10.66 -40.44
CA SER A 267 -17.84 11.22 -39.51
C SER A 267 -17.71 10.44 -38.20
N GLU A 268 -18.81 9.85 -37.71
CA GLU A 268 -18.85 9.14 -36.42
C GLU A 268 -18.17 7.76 -36.51
N MET A 269 -18.42 7.02 -37.61
CA MET A 269 -17.77 5.73 -37.88
C MET A 269 -16.26 5.81 -38.10
N ALA A 270 -15.75 6.95 -38.57
CA ALA A 270 -14.33 7.12 -38.81
C ALA A 270 -13.55 7.30 -37.50
N LEU A 271 -14.14 8.02 -36.54
CA LEU A 271 -13.53 8.27 -35.24
C LEU A 271 -13.48 7.00 -34.39
N ASP A 272 -14.57 6.23 -34.37
CA ASP A 272 -14.66 4.94 -33.67
C ASP A 272 -13.71 3.87 -34.25
N LYS A 273 -13.51 3.87 -35.57
CA LYS A 273 -12.62 2.91 -36.23
C LYS A 273 -11.14 3.20 -35.95
N LEU A 274 -10.76 4.47 -35.92
CA LEU A 274 -9.39 4.91 -35.63
C LEU A 274 -9.02 4.73 -34.15
N SER A 275 -9.96 4.93 -33.24
CA SER A 275 -9.77 4.74 -31.80
C SER A 275 -9.70 3.26 -31.41
N LEU A 276 -10.49 2.39 -32.04
CA LEU A 276 -10.42 0.94 -31.81
C LEU A 276 -9.09 0.34 -32.29
N SER A 277 -8.54 0.81 -33.41
CA SER A 277 -7.21 0.39 -33.88
C SER A 277 -6.09 0.83 -32.93
N LEU A 278 -6.21 2.01 -32.32
CA LEU A 278 -5.24 2.49 -31.31
C LEU A 278 -5.30 1.67 -30.02
N ALA A 279 -6.49 1.22 -29.61
CA ALA A 279 -6.65 0.34 -28.46
C ALA A 279 -6.01 -1.04 -28.72
N LEU A 280 -6.21 -1.61 -29.92
CA LEU A 280 -5.59 -2.86 -30.36
C LEU A 280 -4.06 -2.81 -30.38
N GLU A 281 -3.46 -1.72 -30.89
CA GLU A 281 -2.00 -1.55 -30.90
C GLU A 281 -1.40 -1.42 -29.48
N LYS A 282 -2.16 -0.86 -28.54
CA LYS A 282 -1.71 -0.74 -27.13
C LYS A 282 -1.72 -2.09 -26.42
N THR A 283 -2.66 -2.98 -26.76
CA THR A 283 -2.75 -4.35 -26.24
C THR A 283 -1.68 -5.28 -26.82
N GLU A 284 -1.32 -5.15 -28.11
CA GLU A 284 -0.23 -5.96 -28.71
C GLU A 284 1.15 -5.66 -28.11
N ARG A 285 1.37 -4.44 -27.62
CA ARG A 285 2.64 -4.06 -26.99
C ARG A 285 2.78 -4.53 -25.54
N SER A 286 1.70 -4.99 -24.90
CA SER A 286 1.70 -5.54 -23.53
C SER A 286 1.27 -7.01 -23.44
N SER A 287 1.08 -7.72 -24.57
CA SER A 287 0.61 -9.10 -24.53
C SER A 287 1.70 -10.08 -24.08
N SER A 288 1.78 -10.30 -22.77
CA SER A 288 1.97 -11.66 -22.26
C SER A 288 0.62 -12.35 -22.43
N THR A 289 0.59 -13.45 -23.17
CA THR A 289 -0.62 -14.24 -23.40
C THR A 289 -1.07 -14.87 -22.07
N THR A 290 -1.99 -14.21 -21.38
CA THR A 290 -2.64 -14.80 -20.20
C THR A 290 -4.01 -15.28 -20.63
N SER A 291 -4.18 -16.61 -20.67
CA SER A 291 -5.47 -17.28 -20.80
C SER A 291 -6.48 -16.72 -19.81
N PRO A 292 -7.79 -16.70 -20.11
CA PRO A 292 -8.80 -16.38 -19.11
C PRO A 292 -8.61 -17.33 -17.90
N PRO A 293 -8.65 -16.83 -16.65
CA PRO A 293 -8.46 -17.67 -15.49
C PRO A 293 -9.57 -18.72 -15.45
N SER A 294 -9.19 -20.01 -15.47
CA SER A 294 -10.10 -21.06 -15.07
C SER A 294 -10.37 -20.92 -13.58
N TYR A 295 -11.64 -20.81 -13.21
CA TYR A 295 -12.13 -20.80 -11.83
C TYR A 295 -12.02 -22.18 -11.14
N ASP A 296 -11.08 -23.03 -11.58
CA ASP A 296 -10.94 -24.43 -11.19
C ASP A 296 -10.30 -24.67 -9.80
N SER A 297 -9.95 -23.62 -9.05
CA SER A 297 -9.26 -23.77 -7.76
C SER A 297 -10.19 -23.87 -6.54
N VAL A 298 -11.52 -23.98 -6.70
CA VAL A 298 -12.46 -24.06 -5.55
C VAL A 298 -13.49 -25.20 -5.66
N THR A 299 -13.34 -26.13 -6.62
CA THR A 299 -14.27 -27.27 -6.79
C THR A 299 -13.66 -28.64 -6.52
N LYS A 300 -12.43 -28.71 -6.00
CA LYS A 300 -11.96 -29.97 -5.42
C LYS A 300 -12.48 -30.06 -3.98
N PRO A 301 -13.28 -31.09 -3.62
CA PRO A 301 -13.50 -31.37 -2.21
C PRO A 301 -12.13 -31.57 -1.56
N ASP A 302 -11.94 -30.99 -0.37
CA ASP A 302 -10.71 -31.13 0.39
C ASP A 302 -10.35 -32.62 0.45
N LYS A 303 -9.14 -32.97 -0.02
CA LYS A 303 -8.61 -34.34 0.08
C LYS A 303 -8.63 -34.91 1.50
N TYR A 304 -8.78 -34.04 2.51
CA TYR A 304 -8.97 -34.42 3.90
C TYR A 304 -10.36 -34.98 4.24
N GLU A 305 -11.43 -34.52 3.56
CA GLU A 305 -12.78 -35.04 3.81
C GLU A 305 -13.03 -36.36 3.08
N GLN A 306 -12.49 -36.51 1.88
CA GLN A 306 -12.61 -37.75 1.09
C GLN A 306 -11.85 -38.94 1.71
N GLU A 307 -10.66 -38.70 2.28
CA GLU A 307 -9.91 -39.75 3.00
C GLU A 307 -10.54 -40.12 4.35
N LYS A 308 -11.34 -39.22 4.93
CA LYS A 308 -12.05 -39.47 6.20
C LYS A 308 -13.32 -40.29 5.97
N SER A 309 -14.09 -39.98 4.90
CA SER A 309 -15.25 -40.77 4.50
C SER A 309 -14.88 -42.19 4.04
N GLU A 310 -13.76 -42.37 3.32
CA GLU A 310 -13.30 -43.70 2.88
C GLU A 310 -12.75 -44.57 4.04
N LYS A 311 -12.26 -43.95 5.12
CA LYS A 311 -11.86 -44.67 6.34
C LYS A 311 -13.05 -45.07 7.20
N GLU A 312 -14.06 -44.21 7.30
CA GLU A 312 -15.28 -44.53 8.07
C GLU A 312 -16.12 -45.63 7.40
N GLU A 313 -16.22 -45.66 6.05
CA GLU A 313 -16.87 -46.78 5.33
C GLU A 313 -16.12 -48.11 5.50
N LYS A 314 -14.77 -48.11 5.45
CA LYS A 314 -13.97 -49.34 5.64
C LYS A 314 -14.03 -49.90 7.06
N ASP A 315 -14.19 -49.06 8.07
CA ASP A 315 -14.32 -49.50 9.47
C ASP A 315 -15.73 -50.00 9.80
N GLN A 316 -16.74 -49.60 9.02
CA GLN A 316 -18.12 -50.06 9.16
C GLN A 316 -18.33 -51.42 8.46
N ASP A 317 -17.76 -51.60 7.27
CA ASP A 317 -17.80 -52.87 6.53
C ASP A 317 -17.03 -54.00 7.25
N ASN A 318 -15.92 -53.67 7.94
CA ASN A 318 -15.17 -54.63 8.76
C ASN A 318 -15.88 -55.02 10.07
N LYS A 319 -16.87 -54.25 10.54
CA LYS A 319 -17.68 -54.59 11.71
C LYS A 319 -18.87 -55.48 11.37
N GLU A 320 -19.42 -55.38 10.16
CA GLU A 320 -20.51 -56.26 9.70
C GLU A 320 -20.02 -57.65 9.26
N HIS A 321 -18.75 -57.81 8.89
CA HIS A 321 -18.16 -59.11 8.55
C HIS A 321 -17.61 -59.92 9.76
N LYS A 322 -17.75 -59.41 10.98
CA LYS A 322 -17.23 -60.06 12.20
C LYS A 322 -18.28 -60.30 13.30
N SER A 323 -19.56 -60.24 12.95
CA SER A 323 -20.66 -60.61 13.84
C SER A 323 -21.53 -61.72 13.28
#